data_AF-A0A368FX19-F1
#
_entry.id   AF-A0A368FX19-F1
#
_cell.length_a   1.000
_cell.length_b   1.000
_cell.length_c   1.000
_cell.angle_alpha   90.00
_cell.angle_beta   90.00
_cell.angle_gamma   90.00
#
_symmetry.space_group_name_H-M   'P 1'
#
loop_
_entity.id
_entity.type
_entity.pdbx_description
1 polymer ?
#
loop_
_entity_poly.entity_id
_entity_poly.type
_entity_poly.pdbx_seq_one_letter_code
_entity_poly.pdbx_strand_id
1 'polypeptide(L)'
;MLNDPAECSRFEQVCKGWQDRLIKLGYPDFTTNDFCEVFYKWMTPIWSHQVNRQKIFEDLNDDNEANYLIIFLRLITAGYLKENSEEYAPFIENVSLSDYCITEIESMWKDADHLAVTGLVNAIGQSIRVQYMDQNAAPNGGLFYDFPPDQKEVPRITLLYRPGHYDLIYRR
;
A
#
# COMPACT_ATOMS: atom_id res chain seq x y z
N MET A 1 14.55 0.16 1.30
CA MET A 1 14.95 -0.82 0.26
C MET A 1 16.22 -0.43 -0.49
N LEU A 2 16.22 0.53 -1.43
CA LEU A 2 17.42 0.83 -2.25
C LEU A 2 18.67 1.25 -1.46
N ASN A 3 18.48 1.82 -0.27
CA ASN A 3 19.55 2.29 0.61
C ASN A 3 19.50 1.62 2.00
N ASP A 4 18.63 0.62 2.18
CA ASP A 4 18.42 -0.06 3.45
C ASP A 4 18.19 -1.55 3.17
N PRO A 5 19.25 -2.38 3.26
CA PRO A 5 19.18 -3.81 2.99
C PRO A 5 18.27 -4.56 3.96
N ALA A 6 18.23 -4.16 5.24
CA ALA A 6 17.38 -4.80 6.23
C ALA A 6 15.90 -4.59 5.90
N GLU A 7 15.53 -3.37 5.51
CA GLU A 7 14.19 -3.07 5.04
C GLU A 7 13.87 -3.78 3.70
N CYS A 8 14.87 -3.94 2.83
CA CYS A 8 14.71 -4.71 1.59
C CYS A 8 14.34 -6.17 1.88
N SER A 9 15.08 -6.84 2.75
CA SER A 9 14.80 -8.23 3.14
C SER A 9 13.48 -8.38 3.91
N ARG A 10 13.14 -7.41 4.78
CA ARG A 10 11.84 -7.41 5.47
C ARG A 10 10.69 -7.33 4.48
N PHE A 11 10.75 -6.38 3.53
CA PHE A 11 9.68 -6.20 2.56
C PHE A 11 9.55 -7.38 1.60
N GLU A 12 10.67 -8.03 1.22
CA GLU A 12 10.64 -9.28 0.45
C GLU A 12 9.81 -10.37 1.16
N GLN A 13 10.03 -10.56 2.46
CA GLN A 13 9.28 -11.54 3.26
C GLN A 13 7.80 -11.19 3.35
N VAL A 14 7.47 -9.90 3.53
CA VAL A 14 6.08 -9.43 3.54
C VAL A 14 5.40 -9.74 2.20
N CYS A 15 6.02 -9.35 1.07
CA CYS A 15 5.47 -9.59 -0.25
C CYS A 15 5.22 -11.07 -0.50
N LYS A 16 6.21 -11.94 -0.28
CA LYS A 16 6.07 -13.39 -0.54
C LYS A 16 5.00 -14.06 0.31
N GLY A 17 4.71 -13.53 1.51
CA GLY A 17 3.65 -14.05 2.37
C GLY A 17 2.22 -13.74 1.88
N TRP A 18 2.04 -12.78 0.98
CA TRP A 18 0.70 -12.35 0.56
C TRP A 18 -0.02 -13.33 -0.36
N GLN A 19 0.70 -14.07 -1.18
CA GLN A 19 0.10 -15.03 -2.10
C GLN A 19 -0.76 -16.07 -1.37
N ASP A 20 -0.20 -16.76 -0.38
CA ASP A 20 -0.92 -17.77 0.41
C ASP A 20 -2.10 -17.17 1.20
N ARG A 21 -1.96 -15.92 1.65
CA ARG A 21 -3.01 -15.21 2.38
C ARG A 21 -4.18 -14.87 1.48
N LEU A 22 -3.92 -14.36 0.29
CA LEU A 22 -4.95 -14.05 -0.71
C LEU A 22 -5.68 -15.33 -1.14
N ILE A 23 -4.98 -16.44 -1.36
CA ILE A 23 -5.61 -17.74 -1.68
C ILE A 23 -6.52 -18.20 -0.53
N LYS A 24 -6.07 -18.09 0.73
CA LYS A 24 -6.90 -18.44 1.91
C LYS A 24 -8.16 -17.58 2.04
N LEU A 25 -8.11 -16.34 1.56
CA LEU A 25 -9.26 -15.43 1.49
C LEU A 25 -10.24 -15.75 0.34
N GLY A 26 -9.95 -16.77 -0.47
CA GLY A 26 -10.81 -17.19 -1.58
C GLY A 26 -10.56 -16.46 -2.89
N TYR A 27 -9.44 -15.72 -3.03
CA TYR A 27 -9.04 -15.22 -4.35
C TYR A 27 -8.63 -16.39 -5.25
N PRO A 28 -8.91 -16.36 -6.57
CA PRO A 28 -8.58 -17.47 -7.45
C PRO A 28 -7.06 -17.68 -7.54
N ASP A 29 -6.62 -18.93 -7.35
CA ASP A 29 -5.19 -19.30 -7.31
C ASP A 29 -4.43 -18.81 -8.54
N PHE A 30 -4.95 -19.09 -9.74
CA PHE A 30 -4.28 -18.78 -11.00
C PHE A 30 -4.07 -17.26 -11.17
N THR A 31 -5.13 -16.46 -11.03
CA THR A 31 -5.02 -15.01 -11.23
C THR A 31 -4.20 -14.33 -10.13
N THR A 32 -4.33 -14.81 -8.88
CA THR A 32 -3.55 -14.29 -7.76
C THR A 32 -2.06 -14.57 -7.96
N ASN A 33 -1.71 -15.77 -8.42
CA ASN A 33 -0.33 -16.14 -8.71
C ASN A 33 0.26 -15.24 -9.80
N ASP A 34 -0.47 -15.01 -10.90
CA ASP A 34 0.00 -14.16 -12.00
C ASP A 34 0.32 -12.73 -11.53
N PHE A 35 -0.58 -12.09 -10.76
CA PHE A 35 -0.32 -10.74 -10.24
C PHE A 35 0.85 -10.69 -9.25
N CYS A 36 0.96 -11.69 -8.37
CA CYS A 36 2.07 -11.78 -7.43
C CYS A 36 3.41 -12.00 -8.17
N GLU A 37 3.45 -12.90 -9.15
CA GLU A 37 4.65 -13.21 -9.94
C GLU A 37 5.15 -11.99 -10.72
N VAL A 38 4.25 -11.20 -11.31
CA VAL A 38 4.61 -9.96 -12.00
C VAL A 38 5.30 -8.98 -11.02
N PHE A 39 4.70 -8.76 -9.85
CA PHE A 39 5.28 -7.88 -8.83
C PHE A 39 6.63 -8.41 -8.32
N TYR A 40 6.74 -9.71 -8.02
CA TYR A 40 7.96 -10.32 -7.50
C TYR A 40 9.09 -10.29 -8.54
N LYS A 41 8.78 -10.55 -9.81
CA LYS A 41 9.74 -10.46 -10.90
C LYS A 41 10.31 -9.05 -11.01
N TRP A 42 9.46 -8.03 -10.93
CA TRP A 42 9.91 -6.63 -10.94
C TRP A 42 10.75 -6.26 -9.71
N MET A 43 10.38 -6.77 -8.53
CA MET A 43 11.11 -6.54 -7.28
C MET A 43 12.42 -7.32 -7.16
N THR A 44 12.58 -8.43 -7.88
CA THR A 44 13.74 -9.34 -7.73
C THR A 44 15.10 -8.64 -7.90
N PRO A 45 15.34 -7.77 -8.90
CA PRO A 45 16.60 -7.01 -9.00
C PRO A 45 16.85 -6.08 -7.81
N ILE A 46 15.79 -5.59 -7.15
CA ILE A 46 15.88 -4.75 -5.94
C ILE A 46 16.30 -5.61 -4.74
N TRP A 47 15.65 -6.76 -4.56
CA TRP A 47 15.94 -7.71 -3.48
C TRP A 47 17.33 -8.33 -3.60
N SER A 48 17.79 -8.62 -4.82
CA SER A 48 19.13 -9.17 -5.07
C SER A 48 20.24 -8.11 -5.08
N HIS A 49 19.89 -6.83 -4.87
CA HIS A 49 20.80 -5.68 -4.97
C HIS A 49 21.50 -5.52 -6.34
N GLN A 50 20.94 -6.12 -7.39
CA GLN A 50 21.41 -6.02 -8.79
C GLN A 50 20.63 -4.94 -9.55
N VAL A 51 20.40 -3.82 -8.89
CA VAL A 51 19.39 -2.85 -9.30
C VAL A 51 19.98 -1.77 -10.22
N ASN A 52 19.30 -1.50 -11.33
CA ASN A 52 19.50 -0.28 -12.10
C ASN A 52 18.48 0.77 -11.64
N ARG A 53 18.95 1.78 -10.90
CA ARG A 53 18.08 2.85 -10.37
C ARG A 53 17.33 3.60 -11.46
N GLN A 54 17.97 3.85 -12.60
CA GLN A 54 17.34 4.54 -13.71
C GLN A 54 16.17 3.71 -14.28
N LYS A 55 16.38 2.41 -14.46
CA LYS A 55 15.34 1.50 -14.95
C LYS A 55 14.13 1.42 -14.02
N ILE A 56 14.34 1.45 -12.70
CA ILE A 56 13.22 1.52 -11.74
C ILE A 56 12.33 2.73 -12.04
N PHE A 57 12.92 3.91 -12.16
CA PHE A 57 12.14 5.12 -12.38
C PHE A 57 11.49 5.13 -13.78
N GLU A 58 12.13 4.53 -14.78
CA GLU A 58 11.52 4.32 -16.10
C GLU A 58 10.28 3.43 -15.99
N ASP A 59 10.38 2.30 -15.29
CA ASP A 59 9.25 1.37 -15.11
C ASP A 59 8.12 1.98 -14.29
N LEU A 60 8.45 2.73 -13.24
CA LEU A 60 7.45 3.44 -12.42
C LEU A 60 6.77 4.60 -13.17
N ASN A 61 7.29 5.03 -14.33
CA ASN A 61 6.67 6.01 -15.22
C ASN A 61 6.08 5.38 -16.50
N ASP A 62 6.19 4.06 -16.69
CA ASP A 62 5.48 3.35 -17.74
C ASP A 62 4.11 2.92 -17.22
N ASP A 63 3.05 3.38 -17.87
CA ASP A 63 1.68 3.12 -17.40
C ASP A 63 1.36 1.61 -17.34
N ASN A 64 1.91 0.78 -18.23
CA ASN A 64 1.62 -0.65 -18.19
C ASN A 64 2.29 -1.28 -16.98
N GLU A 65 3.60 -1.08 -16.83
CA GLU A 65 4.36 -1.64 -15.71
C GLU A 65 3.85 -1.12 -14.37
N ALA A 66 3.73 0.21 -14.21
CA ALA A 66 3.30 0.83 -12.96
C ALA A 66 1.90 0.39 -12.53
N ASN A 67 0.95 0.25 -13.47
CA ASN A 67 -0.41 -0.18 -13.13
C ASN A 67 -0.45 -1.62 -12.60
N TYR A 68 0.35 -2.54 -13.14
CA TYR A 68 0.44 -3.90 -12.59
C TYR A 68 1.01 -3.91 -11.16
N LEU A 69 1.99 -3.06 -10.87
CA LEU A 69 2.53 -2.91 -9.52
C LEU A 69 1.49 -2.34 -8.54
N ILE A 70 0.70 -1.37 -9.00
CA ILE A 70 -0.40 -0.78 -8.21
C ILE A 70 -1.49 -1.81 -7.92
N ILE A 71 -1.84 -2.68 -8.88
CA ILE A 71 -2.84 -3.75 -8.67
C ILE A 71 -2.41 -4.66 -7.52
N PHE A 72 -1.14 -5.08 -7.47
CA PHE A 72 -0.64 -5.89 -6.35
C PHE A 72 -0.83 -5.17 -5.00
N LEU A 73 -0.48 -3.88 -4.92
CA LEU A 73 -0.68 -3.09 -3.69
C LEU A 73 -2.16 -2.96 -3.31
N ARG A 74 -3.06 -2.80 -4.27
CA ARG A 74 -4.51 -2.80 -4.05
C ARG A 74 -5.01 -4.14 -3.53
N LEU A 75 -4.56 -5.25 -4.11
CA LEU A 75 -4.95 -6.60 -3.69
C LEU A 75 -4.52 -6.88 -2.24
N ILE A 76 -3.27 -6.58 -1.86
CA ILE A 76 -2.82 -6.82 -0.48
C ILE A 76 -3.52 -5.89 0.53
N THR A 77 -3.89 -4.67 0.10
CA THR A 77 -4.68 -3.74 0.93
C THR A 77 -6.05 -4.33 1.24
N ALA A 78 -6.76 -4.79 0.20
CA ALA A 78 -8.06 -5.45 0.35
C ALA A 78 -7.94 -6.74 1.17
N GLY A 79 -6.89 -7.53 0.90
CA GLY A 79 -6.59 -8.77 1.62
C GLY A 79 -6.41 -8.55 3.12
N TYR A 80 -5.61 -7.54 3.50
CA TYR A 80 -5.40 -7.20 4.90
C TYR A 80 -6.72 -6.83 5.61
N LEU A 81 -7.54 -5.97 4.98
CA LEU A 81 -8.82 -5.57 5.56
C LEU A 81 -9.76 -6.78 5.70
N LYS A 82 -9.82 -7.67 4.71
CA LYS A 82 -10.65 -8.88 4.75
C LYS A 82 -10.20 -9.87 5.83
N GLU A 83 -8.90 -10.05 6.05
CA GLU A 83 -8.40 -10.88 7.16
C GLU A 83 -8.78 -10.34 8.54
N ASN A 84 -8.92 -9.01 8.65
CA ASN A 84 -9.23 -8.31 9.89
C ASN A 84 -10.65 -7.73 9.85
N SER A 85 -11.58 -8.44 9.20
CA SER A 85 -12.91 -7.91 8.90
C SER A 85 -13.71 -7.51 10.13
N GLU A 86 -13.58 -8.25 11.23
CA GLU A 86 -14.26 -7.94 12.49
C GLU A 86 -13.85 -6.58 13.07
N GLU A 87 -12.59 -6.17 12.86
CA GLU A 87 -12.07 -4.88 13.31
C GLU A 87 -12.54 -3.74 12.40
N TYR A 88 -12.57 -3.96 11.08
CA TYR A 88 -12.76 -2.87 10.11
C TYR A 88 -14.18 -2.71 9.57
N ALA A 89 -15.00 -3.77 9.60
CA ALA A 89 -16.38 -3.71 9.12
C ALA A 89 -17.22 -2.60 9.80
N PRO A 90 -17.06 -2.27 11.10
CA PRO A 90 -17.81 -1.18 11.74
C PRO A 90 -17.55 0.22 11.15
N PHE A 91 -16.46 0.43 10.40
CA PHE A 91 -16.16 1.71 9.77
C PHE A 91 -16.78 1.89 8.38
N ILE A 92 -17.41 0.84 7.84
CA ILE A 92 -18.09 0.89 6.54
C ILE A 92 -19.60 1.02 6.76
N GLU A 93 -20.18 2.03 6.12
CA GLU A 93 -21.63 2.24 6.12
C GLU A 93 -22.27 1.64 4.86
N ASN A 94 -23.48 1.08 5.01
CA ASN A 94 -24.39 0.67 3.93
C ASN A 94 -23.98 -0.55 3.08
N VAL A 95 -22.72 -0.99 3.10
CA VAL A 95 -22.24 -2.18 2.36
C VAL A 95 -21.42 -3.09 3.26
N SER A 96 -21.18 -4.33 2.83
CA SER A 96 -20.24 -5.21 3.55
C SER A 96 -18.80 -4.76 3.32
N LEU A 97 -17.88 -5.08 4.24
CA LEU A 97 -16.45 -4.82 4.04
C LEU A 97 -15.92 -5.50 2.78
N SER A 98 -16.42 -6.71 2.47
CA SER A 98 -16.02 -7.42 1.25
C SER A 98 -16.42 -6.65 -0.01
N ASP A 99 -17.65 -6.11 -0.05
CA ASP A 99 -18.12 -5.31 -1.18
C ASP A 99 -17.32 -4.01 -1.31
N TYR A 100 -17.08 -3.33 -0.19
CA TYR A 100 -16.23 -2.13 -0.15
C TYR A 100 -14.83 -2.42 -0.70
N CYS A 101 -14.19 -3.53 -0.28
CA CYS A 101 -12.88 -3.92 -0.82
C CYS A 101 -12.91 -4.11 -2.34
N ILE A 102 -13.96 -4.72 -2.89
CA ILE A 102 -14.08 -4.95 -4.33
C ILE A 102 -14.29 -3.62 -5.08
N THR A 103 -15.20 -2.78 -4.60
CA THR A 103 -15.61 -1.56 -5.33
C THR A 103 -14.70 -0.37 -5.13
N GLU A 104 -14.11 -0.21 -3.95
CA GLU A 104 -13.32 0.98 -3.59
C GLU A 104 -11.81 0.72 -3.56
N ILE A 105 -11.35 -0.52 -3.36
CA ILE A 105 -9.91 -0.82 -3.23
C ILE A 105 -9.36 -1.58 -4.44
N GLU A 106 -9.93 -2.75 -4.75
CA GLU A 106 -9.44 -3.62 -5.83
C GLU A 106 -9.62 -2.98 -7.21
N SER A 107 -10.65 -2.15 -7.36
CA SER A 107 -10.89 -1.39 -8.58
C SER A 107 -9.82 -0.32 -8.81
N MET A 108 -9.25 -0.30 -10.02
CA MET A 108 -8.31 0.75 -10.43
C MET A 108 -9.01 2.12 -10.50
N TRP A 109 -8.21 3.18 -10.37
CA TRP A 109 -8.67 4.58 -10.46
C TRP A 109 -9.62 5.02 -9.34
N LYS A 110 -9.70 4.26 -8.25
CA LYS A 110 -10.37 4.66 -7.01
C LYS A 110 -9.41 5.37 -6.07
N ASP A 111 -9.87 6.46 -5.48
CA ASP A 111 -9.11 7.19 -4.47
C ASP A 111 -8.98 6.36 -3.19
N ALA A 112 -7.82 6.45 -2.54
CA ALA A 112 -7.60 5.82 -1.24
C ALA A 112 -8.14 6.73 -0.13
N ASP A 113 -9.23 6.31 0.50
CA ASP A 113 -9.72 6.93 1.73
C ASP A 113 -8.86 6.53 2.95
N HIS A 114 -9.25 6.99 4.14
CA HIS A 114 -8.54 6.70 5.38
C HIS A 114 -8.43 5.19 5.67
N LEU A 115 -9.47 4.40 5.39
CA LEU A 115 -9.47 2.96 5.64
C LEU A 115 -8.58 2.23 4.64
N ALA A 116 -8.62 2.61 3.36
CA ALA A 116 -7.72 2.09 2.34
C ALA A 116 -6.25 2.36 2.67
N VAL A 117 -5.91 3.59 3.11
CA VAL A 117 -4.54 3.92 3.56
C VAL A 117 -4.15 3.08 4.78
N THR A 118 -5.06 2.92 5.74
CA THR A 118 -4.85 2.08 6.93
C THR A 118 -4.60 0.62 6.55
N GLY A 119 -5.38 0.07 5.60
CA GLY A 119 -5.19 -1.27 5.08
C GLY A 119 -3.81 -1.43 4.43
N LEU A 120 -3.41 -0.46 3.61
CA LEU A 120 -2.13 -0.52 2.89
C LEU A 120 -0.94 -0.51 3.85
N VAL A 121 -0.88 0.45 4.79
CA VAL A 121 0.27 0.58 5.70
C VAL A 121 0.47 -0.65 6.57
N ASN A 122 -0.62 -1.27 7.01
CA ASN A 122 -0.57 -2.49 7.78
C ASN A 122 -0.24 -3.69 6.89
N ALA A 123 -0.74 -3.70 5.64
CA ALA A 123 -0.45 -4.77 4.70
C ALA A 123 1.05 -4.84 4.35
N ILE A 124 1.69 -3.69 4.18
CA ILE A 124 3.13 -3.59 3.88
C ILE A 124 4.01 -3.57 5.13
N GLY A 125 3.42 -3.36 6.31
CA GLY A 125 4.12 -3.22 7.59
C GLY A 125 5.06 -2.02 7.63
N GLN A 126 4.67 -0.89 7.03
CA GLN A 126 5.46 0.35 6.99
C GLN A 126 4.56 1.53 7.34
N SER A 127 4.95 2.29 8.36
CA SER A 127 4.27 3.52 8.73
C SER A 127 4.54 4.64 7.73
N ILE A 128 3.54 5.50 7.52
CA ILE A 128 3.64 6.72 6.73
C ILE A 128 3.12 7.92 7.53
N ARG A 129 3.64 9.10 7.23
CA ARG A 129 3.11 10.39 7.71
C ARG A 129 2.44 11.11 6.56
N VAL A 130 1.21 11.57 6.76
CA VAL A 130 0.53 12.47 5.81
C VAL A 130 0.48 13.86 6.42
N GLN A 131 1.14 14.83 5.80
CA GLN A 131 1.05 16.23 6.15
C GLN A 131 -0.09 16.89 5.38
N TYR A 132 -0.87 17.73 6.02
CA TYR A 132 -2.02 18.39 5.41
C TYR A 132 -1.73 19.88 5.22
N MET A 133 -1.91 20.40 4.00
CA MET A 133 -1.79 21.84 3.75
C MET A 133 -2.88 22.66 4.46
N ASP A 134 -4.07 22.08 4.59
CA ASP A 134 -5.20 22.66 5.33
C ASP A 134 -5.47 21.78 6.56
N GLN A 135 -5.41 22.39 7.76
CA GLN A 135 -5.65 21.68 9.02
C GLN A 135 -7.07 21.09 9.10
N ASN A 136 -8.04 21.69 8.39
CA ASN A 136 -9.40 21.15 8.33
C ASN A 136 -9.50 19.84 7.55
N ALA A 137 -8.49 19.52 6.72
CA ALA A 137 -8.45 18.28 5.96
C ALA A 137 -7.79 17.12 6.72
N ALA A 138 -7.10 17.40 7.83
CA ALA A 138 -6.47 16.37 8.65
C ALA A 138 -7.51 15.65 9.52
N PRO A 139 -7.50 14.31 9.62
CA PRO A 139 -8.44 13.55 10.44
C PRO A 139 -8.47 13.97 11.93
N ASN A 140 -7.34 14.44 12.44
CA ASN A 140 -7.17 14.89 13.83
C ASN A 140 -7.14 16.42 13.99
N GLY A 141 -7.40 17.19 12.92
CA GLY A 141 -7.26 18.66 12.92
C GLY A 141 -5.82 19.17 13.06
N GLY A 142 -4.82 18.28 12.96
CA GLY A 142 -3.40 18.61 13.08
C GLY A 142 -2.76 19.00 11.75
N LEU A 143 -1.46 19.33 11.80
CA LEU A 143 -0.65 19.56 10.59
C LEU A 143 -0.28 18.25 9.87
N PHE A 144 -0.39 17.12 10.56
CA PHE A 144 -0.12 15.80 10.02
C PHE A 144 -0.91 14.71 10.76
N TYR A 145 -1.03 13.56 10.11
CA TYR A 145 -1.56 12.33 10.67
C TYR A 145 -0.60 11.18 10.32
N ASP A 146 -0.29 10.35 11.32
CA ASP A 146 0.56 9.17 11.15
C ASP A 146 -0.32 7.93 11.01
N PHE A 147 0.05 7.06 10.07
CA PHE A 147 -0.61 5.79 9.82
C PHE A 147 0.35 4.63 10.11
N PRO A 148 0.03 3.72 11.04
CA PRO A 148 -1.02 3.86 12.06
C PRO A 148 -0.72 5.01 13.05
N PRO A 149 -1.71 5.49 13.83
CA PRO A 149 -1.49 6.55 14.83
C PRO A 149 -0.63 6.08 16.01
N ASP A 150 -0.21 7.03 16.84
CA ASP A 150 0.49 6.83 18.13
C ASP A 150 1.79 6.00 18.05
N GLN A 151 2.46 6.00 16.89
CA GLN A 151 3.75 5.34 16.71
C GLN A 151 4.85 6.07 17.48
N LYS A 152 5.73 5.30 18.13
CA LYS A 152 6.91 5.86 18.83
C LYS A 152 7.98 6.35 17.85
N GLU A 153 8.07 5.71 16.69
CA GLU A 153 9.04 6.05 15.66
C GLU A 153 8.41 6.98 14.62
N VAL A 154 9.17 7.99 14.20
CA VAL A 154 8.74 8.90 13.13
C VAL A 154 8.69 8.12 11.81
N PRO A 155 7.57 8.13 11.08
CA PRO A 155 7.47 7.46 9.79
C PRO A 155 8.56 7.88 8.80
N ARG A 156 9.09 6.90 8.07
CA ARG A 156 10.18 7.12 7.09
C ARG A 156 9.67 7.71 5.77
N ILE A 157 8.41 7.46 5.45
CA ILE A 157 7.74 7.97 4.26
C ILE A 157 6.83 9.11 4.70
N THR A 158 6.99 10.28 4.08
CA THR A 158 6.15 11.44 4.35
C THR A 158 5.48 11.88 3.05
N LEU A 159 4.16 11.98 3.07
CA LEU A 159 3.34 12.49 1.99
C LEU A 159 2.83 13.89 2.33
N LEU A 160 2.64 14.73 1.32
CA LEU A 160 1.87 15.96 1.40
C LEU A 160 0.50 15.70 0.76
N TYR A 161 -0.55 15.93 1.53
CA TYR A 161 -1.92 15.90 1.04
C TYR A 161 -2.39 17.30 0.65
N ARG A 162 -2.97 17.36 -0.54
CA ARG A 162 -3.76 18.46 -1.09
C ARG A 162 -5.11 17.87 -1.53
N PRO A 163 -6.22 18.63 -1.56
CA PRO A 163 -7.51 18.07 -1.98
C PRO A 163 -7.39 17.27 -3.30
N GLY A 164 -7.61 15.96 -3.22
CA GLY A 164 -7.51 15.02 -4.35
C GLY A 164 -6.10 14.55 -4.74
N HIS A 165 -5.03 14.92 -4.02
CA HIS A 165 -3.65 14.63 -4.42
C HIS A 165 -2.73 14.30 -3.25
N TYR A 166 -1.83 13.34 -3.48
CA TYR A 166 -0.73 12.97 -2.60
C TYR A 166 0.61 13.13 -3.33
N ASP A 167 1.54 13.86 -2.71
CA ASP A 167 2.91 14.02 -3.23
C ASP A 167 3.93 13.51 -2.21
N LEU A 168 4.98 12.84 -2.67
CA LEU A 168 6.08 12.43 -1.80
C LEU A 168 6.95 13.64 -1.43
N ILE A 169 7.18 13.87 -0.13
CA ILE A 169 8.05 14.94 0.36
C ILE A 169 9.22 14.39 1.16
N TYR A 170 10.37 15.04 1.03
CA TYR A 170 11.61 14.63 1.69
C TYR A 170 12.03 15.68 2.70
N ARG A 171 12.43 15.24 3.89
CA ARG A 171 13.05 16.11 4.88
C ARG A 171 14.38 16.63 4.33
N ARG A 172 14.65 17.92 4.56
CA ARG A 172 15.96 18.52 4.28
C ARG A 172 17.04 17.98 5.22
#